data_AF-A0A246WT07-F1
#
_entry.id   AF-A0A246WT07-F1
#
_cell.length_a   1.000
_cell.length_b   1.000
_cell.length_c   1.000
_cell.angle_alpha   90.00
_cell.angle_beta   90.00
_cell.angle_gamma   90.00
#
_symmetry.space_group_name_H-M   'P 1'
#
loop_
_entity.id
_entity.type
_entity.pdbx_description
1 polymer ?
#
loop_
_entity_poly.entity_id
_entity_poly.type
_entity_poly.pdbx_seq_one_letter_code
_entity_poly.pdbx_strand_id
1 'polypeptide(L)'
;METTEQTTPDPWIERAEELRLQMETLLQVQLEEYELMTAKLEEWKQTPGAPFLTAADYEPWQSALKNLEAAHRAFDEHISSRVTK
;
A
#
# COMPACT_ATOMS: atom_id res chain seq x y z
N MET A 1 36.58 24.07 -18.62
CA MET A 1 36.40 22.82 -17.85
C MET A 1 35.25 23.10 -16.92
N GLU A 2 34.04 22.68 -17.31
CA GLU A 2 32.87 22.76 -16.44
C GLU A 2 32.98 21.59 -15.45
N THR A 3 33.18 21.92 -14.18
CA THR A 3 33.18 20.96 -13.10
C THR A 3 31.76 20.45 -12.98
N THR A 4 31.48 19.24 -13.47
CA THR A 4 30.23 18.53 -13.18
C THR A 4 30.21 18.24 -11.69
N GLU A 5 29.59 19.11 -10.89
CA GLU A 5 29.19 18.77 -9.52
C GLU A 5 28.31 17.53 -9.63
N GLN A 6 28.87 16.37 -9.27
CA GLN A 6 28.09 15.18 -9.00
C GLN A 6 27.26 15.48 -7.76
N THR A 7 26.04 15.98 -7.97
CA THR A 7 25.03 16.12 -6.92
C THR A 7 24.77 14.72 -6.37
N THR A 8 25.37 14.43 -5.23
CA THR A 8 25.10 13.20 -4.50
C THR A 8 23.64 13.28 -4.05
N PRO A 9 22.78 12.28 -4.32
CA PRO A 9 21.38 12.34 -3.90
C PRO A 9 21.31 12.50 -2.38
N ASP A 10 20.40 13.35 -1.90
CA ASP A 10 20.12 13.49 -0.47
C ASP A 10 19.57 12.15 0.04
N PRO A 11 20.25 11.46 1.00
CA PRO A 11 19.81 10.15 1.50
C PRO A 11 18.39 10.18 2.08
N TRP A 12 17.94 11.35 2.55
CA TRP A 12 16.57 11.50 3.00
C TRP A 12 15.57 11.41 1.83
N ILE A 13 15.92 12.00 0.67
CA ILE A 13 15.08 11.98 -0.54
C ILE A 13 15.02 10.56 -1.08
N GLU A 14 16.15 9.85 -1.15
CA GLU A 14 16.19 8.44 -1.57
C GLU A 14 15.24 7.59 -0.72
N ARG A 15 15.30 7.74 0.61
CA ARG A 15 14.42 7.00 1.51
C ARG A 15 12.94 7.38 1.37
N ALA A 16 12.65 8.65 1.10
CA ALA A 16 11.27 9.09 0.85
C ALA A 16 10.71 8.46 -0.43
N GLU A 17 11.51 8.38 -1.49
CA GLU A 17 11.10 7.73 -2.75
C GLU A 17 10.93 6.22 -2.60
N GLU A 18 11.79 5.54 -1.84
CA GLU A 18 11.62 4.12 -1.51
C GLU A 18 10.28 3.84 -0.81
N LEU A 19 9.97 4.63 0.22
CA LEU A 19 8.72 4.50 0.98
C LEU A 19 7.50 4.83 0.10
N ARG A 20 7.61 5.83 -0.77
CA ARG A 20 6.57 6.19 -1.74
C ARG A 20 6.30 5.03 -2.71
N LEU A 21 7.35 4.43 -3.29
CA LEU A 21 7.22 3.30 -4.21
C LEU A 21 6.62 2.06 -3.51
N GLN A 22 7.01 1.83 -2.25
CA GLN A 22 6.43 0.78 -1.43
C GLN A 22 4.93 1.00 -1.22
N MET A 23 4.49 2.22 -0.93
CA MET A 23 3.07 2.57 -0.83
C MET A 23 2.32 2.35 -2.15
N GLU A 24 2.89 2.76 -3.29
CA GLU A 24 2.27 2.54 -4.61
C GLU A 24 2.06 1.04 -4.89
N THR A 25 3.06 0.22 -4.56
CA THR A 25 2.98 -1.23 -4.71
C THR A 25 1.88 -1.83 -3.83
N LEU A 26 1.82 -1.41 -2.56
CA LEU A 26 0.81 -1.89 -1.61
C LEU A 26 -0.61 -1.39 -1.96
N LEU A 27 -0.73 -0.21 -2.54
CA LEU A 27 -2.00 0.31 -3.04
C LEU A 27 -2.53 -0.57 -4.18
N GLN A 28 -1.66 -0.96 -5.12
CA GLN A 28 -2.04 -1.86 -6.20
C GLN A 28 -2.55 -3.21 -5.65
N VAL A 29 -1.84 -3.81 -4.70
CA VAL A 29 -2.28 -5.05 -4.03
C VAL A 29 -3.63 -4.86 -3.34
N GLN A 30 -3.85 -3.75 -2.65
CA GLN A 30 -5.11 -3.46 -1.97
C GLN A 30 -6.29 -3.34 -2.95
N LEU A 31 -6.07 -2.73 -4.12
CA LEU A 31 -7.08 -2.62 -5.18
C LEU A 31 -7.42 -3.99 -5.76
N GLU A 32 -6.42 -4.82 -6.05
CA GLU A 32 -6.61 -6.18 -6.56
C GLU A 32 -7.44 -7.03 -5.58
N GLU A 33 -7.11 -6.99 -4.28
CA GLU A 33 -7.86 -7.71 -3.25
C GLU A 33 -9.30 -7.20 -3.10
N TYR A 34 -9.53 -5.90 -3.27
CA TYR A 34 -10.87 -5.31 -3.26
C TYR A 34 -11.71 -5.78 -4.46
N GLU A 35 -11.12 -5.84 -5.65
CA GLU A 35 -11.78 -6.35 -6.85
C GLU A 35 -12.16 -7.82 -6.68
N LEU A 36 -11.26 -8.65 -6.13
CA LEU A 36 -11.52 -10.06 -5.84
C LEU A 36 -12.63 -10.24 -4.81
N MET A 37 -12.62 -9.48 -3.72
CA MET A 37 -13.69 -9.49 -2.72
C MET A 37 -15.04 -9.12 -3.34
N THR A 38 -15.07 -8.10 -4.18
CA THR A 38 -16.29 -7.65 -4.85
C THR A 38 -16.83 -8.73 -5.79
N ALA A 39 -15.95 -9.39 -6.55
CA ALA A 39 -16.34 -10.50 -7.42
C ALA A 39 -16.96 -11.66 -6.62
N LYS A 40 -16.35 -12.07 -5.50
CA LYS A 40 -16.91 -13.10 -4.60
C LYS A 40 -18.28 -12.71 -4.04
N LEU A 41 -18.45 -11.45 -3.67
CA LEU A 41 -19.74 -10.94 -3.18
C LEU A 41 -20.83 -11.01 -4.27
N GLU A 42 -20.49 -10.66 -5.51
CA GLU A 42 -21.44 -10.76 -6.62
C GLU A 42 -21.78 -12.21 -6.97
N GLU A 43 -20.80 -13.11 -6.96
CA GLU A 43 -21.05 -14.55 -7.14
C GLU A 43 -21.97 -15.11 -6.05
N TRP A 44 -21.71 -14.74 -4.79
CA TRP A 44 -22.54 -15.15 -3.66
C TRP A 44 -23.98 -14.66 -3.80
N LYS A 45 -24.20 -13.40 -4.21
CA LYS A 45 -25.54 -12.85 -4.47
C LYS A 45 -26.30 -13.60 -5.56
N GLN A 46 -25.59 -14.12 -6.56
CA GLN A 46 -26.15 -14.83 -7.70
C GLN A 46 -26.38 -16.32 -7.46
N THR A 47 -25.95 -16.87 -6.31
CA THR A 47 -25.97 -18.31 -6.05
C THR A 47 -26.97 -18.67 -4.94
N PRO A 48 -28.22 -19.06 -5.27
CA PRO A 48 -29.19 -19.49 -4.29
C PRO A 48 -28.68 -20.69 -3.49
N GLY A 49 -28.67 -20.58 -2.16
CA GLY A 49 -28.25 -21.65 -1.26
C GLY A 49 -26.74 -21.77 -1.04
N ALA A 50 -25.93 -20.86 -1.58
CA ALA A 50 -24.52 -20.78 -1.24
C ALA A 50 -24.31 -20.52 0.26
N PRO A 51 -23.25 -21.08 0.86
CA PRO A 51 -22.86 -20.73 2.22
C PRO A 51 -22.52 -19.24 2.31
N PHE A 52 -22.78 -18.64 3.47
CA PHE A 52 -22.38 -17.26 3.73
C PHE A 52 -20.86 -17.12 3.68
N LEU A 53 -20.39 -15.99 3.14
CA LEU A 53 -19.00 -15.58 3.28
C LEU A 53 -18.63 -15.46 4.76
N THR A 54 -17.41 -15.87 5.07
CA THR A 54 -16.85 -15.92 6.41
C THR A 54 -15.76 -14.87 6.58
N ALA A 55 -15.31 -14.65 7.83
CA ALA A 55 -14.17 -13.76 8.09
C ALA A 55 -12.91 -14.14 7.30
N ALA A 56 -12.70 -15.42 7.01
CA ALA A 56 -11.56 -15.89 6.23
C ALA A 56 -11.60 -15.40 4.76
N ASP A 57 -12.79 -15.17 4.21
CA ASP A 57 -12.95 -14.68 2.84
C ASP A 57 -12.53 -13.21 2.69
N TYR A 58 -12.58 -12.44 3.77
CA TYR A 58 -12.21 -11.02 3.83
C TYR A 58 -10.77 -10.79 4.32
N GLU A 59 -10.11 -11.83 4.86
CA GLU A 59 -8.79 -11.71 5.49
C GLU A 59 -7.70 -11.16 4.54
N PRO A 60 -7.62 -11.59 3.26
CA PRO A 60 -6.64 -11.04 2.32
C PRO A 60 -6.76 -9.53 2.12
N TRP A 61 -7.99 -9.04 1.88
CA TRP A 61 -8.28 -7.61 1.74
C TRP A 61 -7.97 -6.82 3.01
N GLN A 62 -8.32 -7.37 4.18
CA GLN A 62 -8.00 -6.75 5.47
C GLN A 62 -6.49 -6.67 5.73
N SER A 63 -5.75 -7.71 5.35
CA SER A 63 -4.30 -7.77 5.49
C SER A 63 -3.62 -6.79 4.53
N ALA A 64 -4.09 -6.66 3.28
CA ALA A 64 -3.60 -5.66 2.34
C ALA A 64 -3.82 -4.23 2.85
N LEU A 65 -5.00 -3.93 3.40
CA LEU A 65 -5.30 -2.63 4.02
C LEU A 65 -4.36 -2.30 5.18
N LYS A 66 -4.16 -3.23 6.12
CA LYS A 66 -3.26 -3.03 7.26
C LYS A 66 -1.82 -2.77 6.82
N ASN A 67 -1.35 -3.47 5.80
CA ASN A 67 0.00 -3.28 5.27
C ASN A 67 0.15 -1.90 4.63
N LEU A 68 -0.86 -1.44 3.88
CA LEU A 68 -0.87 -0.10 3.30
C LEU A 68 -0.90 0.99 4.38
N GLU A 69 -1.75 0.84 5.40
CA GLU A 69 -1.80 1.76 6.55
C GLU A 69 -0.45 1.85 7.28
N ALA A 70 0.23 0.71 7.48
CA ALA A 70 1.55 0.68 8.10
C ALA A 70 2.60 1.41 7.24
N ALA A 71 2.55 1.24 5.91
CA ALA A 71 3.45 1.94 4.99
C ALA A 71 3.21 3.46 4.98
N HIS A 72 1.94 3.89 4.99
CA HIS A 72 1.59 5.31 5.12
C HIS A 72 2.15 5.91 6.40
N ARG A 73 1.98 5.21 7.54
CA ARG A 73 2.53 5.66 8.82
C ARG A 73 4.06 5.80 8.78
N ALA A 74 4.75 4.81 8.21
CA ALA A 74 6.20 4.86 8.07
C ALA A 74 6.67 6.03 7.20
N PHE A 75 5.93 6.33 6.13
CA PHE A 75 6.19 7.50 5.30
C PHE A 75 5.95 8.80 6.07
N ASP A 76 4.82 8.96 6.76
CA ASP A 76 4.51 10.15 7.56
C ASP A 76 5.55 10.41 8.66
N GLU A 77 6.01 9.35 9.34
CA GLU A 77 7.10 9.42 10.32
C GLU A 77 8.41 9.90 9.68
N HIS A 78 8.76 9.37 8.50
CA HIS A 78 9.94 9.79 7.74
C HIS A 78 9.84 11.26 7.30
N ILE A 79 8.68 11.70 6.82
CA ILE A 79 8.43 13.10 6.45
C ILE A 79 8.58 14.02 7.67
N SER A 80 7.97 13.63 8.79
CA SER A 80 8.02 14.40 10.04
C SER A 80 9.44 14.57 10.57
N SER A 81 10.31 13.58 10.38
CA SER A 81 11.72 13.62 10.82
C SER A 81 12.54 14.74 10.21
N ARG A 82 12.14 15.26 9.03
CA ARG A 82 12.83 16.39 8.37
C ARG A 82 12.42 17.73 8.93
N VAL A 83 11.18 17.84 9.42
CA VAL A 83 10.60 19.08 9.96
C VAL A 83 11.02 19.30 11.42
N THR A 84 11.43 18.23 12.14
CA THR A 84 11.86 18.30 13.55
C THR A 84 13.33 18.73 13.76
N LYS A 85 13.97 19.35 12.76
CA LYS A 85 15.33 19.90 12.88
C LYS A 85 15.34 21.39 13.14
#